data_AF-A0A831ZE13-F1
#
_entry.id   AF-A0A831ZE13-F1
#
_cell.length_a   1.000
_cell.length_b   1.000
_cell.length_c   1.000
_cell.angle_alpha   90.00
_cell.angle_beta   90.00
_cell.angle_gamma   90.00
#
_symmetry.space_group_name_H-M   'P 1'
#
loop_
_entity.id
_entity.type
_entity.pdbx_description
1 polymer ?
#
loop_
_entity_poly.entity_id
_entity_poly.type
_entity_poly.pdbx_seq_one_letter_code
_entity_poly.pdbx_strand_id
1 'polypeptide(L)'
;MTNKRNPHTTRLKIMTAAFEEIHKHGFQGMRVDRLLDKTGLKKGALYHHFASKQELGYAVFEELIQQRITELWINPLKDFKDPLEGIYTICQQLEKSWDEEFFKLGCPLNNLAQEMSPIDEGFRTRIDNFFQRWKATIAEALKKGQQQGIIDLAV
;
A
#
# COMPACT_ATOMS: atom_id res chain seq x y z
N MET A 1 21.47 22.21 -22.18
CA MET A 1 20.03 22.21 -21.81
C MET A 1 19.91 21.71 -20.37
N THR A 2 19.67 22.61 -19.42
CA THR A 2 19.59 22.30 -17.99
C THR A 2 18.37 21.43 -17.71
N ASN A 3 18.60 20.14 -17.41
CA ASN A 3 17.59 19.16 -17.05
C ASN A 3 16.94 19.58 -15.72
N LYS A 4 15.85 20.35 -15.81
CA LYS A 4 15.05 20.79 -14.67
C LYS A 4 14.36 19.55 -14.11
N ARG A 5 15.01 18.86 -13.16
CA ARG A 5 14.44 17.70 -12.46
C ARG A 5 13.10 18.11 -11.87
N ASN A 6 12.01 17.53 -12.36
CA ASN A 6 10.70 17.75 -11.77
C ASN A 6 10.72 17.12 -10.36
N PRO A 7 10.56 17.91 -9.28
CA PRO A 7 10.67 17.40 -7.92
C PRO A 7 9.61 16.32 -7.62
N HIS A 8 8.43 16.42 -8.25
CA HIS A 8 7.34 15.48 -8.07
C HIS A 8 7.68 14.11 -8.67
N THR A 9 8.31 14.08 -9.84
CA THR A 9 8.73 12.82 -10.48
C THR A 9 9.92 12.20 -9.74
N THR A 10 10.79 13.01 -9.14
CA THR A 10 11.93 12.52 -8.35
C THR A 10 11.47 11.88 -7.05
N ARG A 11 10.54 12.52 -6.32
CA ARG A 11 9.97 11.97 -5.08
C ARG A 11 9.27 10.63 -5.33
N LEU A 12 8.42 10.56 -6.35
CA LEU A 12 7.75 9.30 -6.70
C LEU A 12 8.77 8.21 -7.08
N LYS A 13 9.80 8.55 -7.89
CA LYS A 13 10.86 7.59 -8.25
C LYS A 13 11.57 7.01 -7.02
N ILE A 14 11.84 7.84 -6.01
CA ILE A 14 12.43 7.40 -4.74
C ILE A 14 11.45 6.46 -4.01
N MET A 15 10.18 6.83 -3.87
CA MET A 15 9.19 5.98 -3.19
C MET A 15 8.97 4.65 -3.89
N THR A 16 8.92 4.63 -5.22
CA THR A 16 8.77 3.38 -5.99
C THR A 16 9.97 2.47 -5.77
N ALA A 17 11.20 2.99 -5.81
CA ALA A 17 12.39 2.19 -5.53
C ALA A 17 12.43 1.69 -4.07
N ALA A 18 11.96 2.51 -3.13
CA ALA A 18 11.84 2.13 -1.72
C ALA A 18 10.80 1.03 -1.53
N PHE A 19 9.65 1.16 -2.17
CA PHE A 19 8.59 0.15 -2.15
C PHE A 19 9.12 -1.21 -2.62
N GLU A 20 9.85 -1.26 -3.73
CA GLU A 20 10.40 -2.51 -4.25
C GLU A 20 11.43 -3.14 -3.29
N GLU A 21 12.32 -2.34 -2.70
CA GLU A 21 13.27 -2.83 -1.70
C GLU A 21 12.56 -3.31 -0.42
N ILE A 22 11.56 -2.57 0.07
CA ILE A 22 10.77 -2.94 1.25
C ILE A 22 10.00 -4.24 0.97
N HIS A 23 9.38 -4.38 -0.20
CA HIS A 23 8.60 -5.57 -0.54
C HIS A 23 9.50 -6.81 -0.66
N LYS A 24 10.72 -6.64 -1.17
CA LYS A 24 11.67 -7.74 -1.37
C LYS A 24 12.50 -8.10 -0.12
N HIS A 25 12.79 -7.13 0.73
CA HIS A 25 13.78 -7.26 1.80
C HIS A 25 13.27 -6.87 3.19
N GLY A 26 12.01 -6.44 3.32
CA GLY A 26 11.48 -5.82 4.53
C GLY A 26 11.99 -4.39 4.71
N PHE A 27 11.29 -3.62 5.54
CA PHE A 27 11.69 -2.25 5.87
C PHE A 27 13.04 -2.21 6.60
N GLN A 28 13.29 -3.11 7.55
CA GLN A 28 14.58 -3.18 8.24
C GLN A 28 15.71 -3.55 7.26
N GLY A 29 15.45 -4.48 6.34
CA GLY A 29 16.40 -4.91 5.31
C GLY A 29 16.61 -3.92 4.16
N MET A 30 15.71 -2.95 3.95
CA MET A 30 15.85 -1.91 2.93
C MET A 30 17.17 -1.13 3.10
N ARG A 31 17.97 -1.07 2.03
CA ARG A 31 19.25 -0.34 2.01
C ARG A 31 19.14 0.91 1.15
N VAL A 32 19.44 2.07 1.75
CA VAL A 32 19.42 3.36 1.06
C VAL A 32 20.36 3.38 -0.15
N ASP A 33 21.54 2.76 -0.04
CA ASP A 33 22.51 2.75 -1.14
C ASP A 33 21.99 1.97 -2.36
N ARG A 34 21.33 0.82 -2.17
CA ARG A 34 20.70 0.05 -3.27
C ARG A 34 19.61 0.84 -3.98
N LEU A 35 18.80 1.57 -3.20
CA LEU A 35 17.80 2.48 -3.75
C LEU A 35 18.44 3.61 -4.56
N LEU A 36 19.53 4.20 -4.08
CA LEU A 36 20.23 5.28 -4.78
C LEU A 36 20.86 4.77 -6.09
N ASP A 37 21.47 3.58 -6.06
CA ASP A 37 22.02 2.92 -7.24
C ASP A 37 20.93 2.64 -8.28
N LYS A 38 19.78 2.09 -7.85
CA LYS A 38 18.64 1.83 -8.73
C LYS A 38 18.05 3.10 -9.34
N THR A 39 18.01 4.19 -8.58
CA THR A 39 17.42 5.45 -9.04
C THR A 39 18.40 6.34 -9.82
N GLY A 40 19.71 6.11 -9.71
CA GLY A 40 20.77 6.99 -10.23
C GLY A 40 20.82 8.34 -9.51
N LEU A 41 20.20 8.45 -8.33
CA LEU A 41 20.13 9.67 -7.55
C LEU A 41 21.27 9.73 -6.54
N LYS A 42 21.66 10.96 -6.16
CA LYS A 42 22.62 11.18 -5.09
C LYS A 42 21.91 11.19 -3.75
N LYS A 43 22.61 10.80 -2.68
CA LYS A 43 22.11 10.83 -1.29
C LYS A 43 21.45 12.17 -0.91
N GLY A 44 22.03 13.30 -1.32
CA GLY A 44 21.45 14.62 -1.06
C GLY A 44 20.07 14.85 -1.70
N ALA A 45 19.78 14.23 -2.84
CA ALA A 45 18.46 14.32 -3.47
C ALA A 45 17.40 13.51 -2.68
N LEU A 46 17.79 12.36 -2.13
CA LEU A 46 16.91 11.59 -1.24
C LEU A 46 16.53 12.40 0.00
N TYR A 47 17.52 12.94 0.72
CA TYR A 47 17.27 13.66 1.96
C TYR A 47 16.66 15.05 1.77
N HIS A 48 16.65 15.57 0.54
CA HIS A 48 15.85 16.73 0.19
C HIS A 48 14.33 16.43 0.23
N HIS A 49 13.94 15.19 -0.08
CA HIS A 49 12.53 14.77 -0.11
C HIS A 49 12.06 14.07 1.17
N PHE A 50 12.96 13.34 1.84
CA PHE A 50 12.61 12.56 3.04
C PHE A 50 13.66 12.78 4.13
N ALA A 51 13.24 13.28 5.29
CA ALA A 51 14.14 13.60 6.38
C ALA A 51 14.89 12.37 6.93
N SER A 52 14.31 11.17 6.79
CA SER A 52 14.90 9.93 7.26
C SER A 52 14.42 8.72 6.45
N LYS A 53 15.04 7.56 6.70
CA LYS A 53 14.57 6.25 6.20
C LYS A 53 13.14 5.97 6.69
N GLN A 54 12.83 6.38 7.92
CA GLN A 54 11.51 6.23 8.54
C GLN A 54 10.43 7.01 7.79
N GLU A 55 10.69 8.30 7.52
CA GLU A 55 9.75 9.17 6.80
C GLU A 55 9.50 8.68 5.36
N LEU A 56 10.53 8.13 4.71
CA LEU A 56 10.36 7.46 3.42
C LEU A 56 9.46 6.22 3.55
N GLY A 57 9.65 5.41 4.60
CA GLY A 57 8.82 4.24 4.86
C GLY A 57 7.36 4.58 5.11
N TYR A 58 7.09 5.62 5.91
CA TYR A 58 5.73 6.12 6.12
C TYR A 58 5.10 6.58 4.80
N ALA A 59 5.82 7.37 4.00
CA ALA A 59 5.31 7.82 2.71
C ALA A 59 5.02 6.65 1.74
N VAL A 60 5.89 5.63 1.70
CA VAL A 60 5.62 4.40 0.92
C VAL A 60 4.35 3.71 1.38
N PHE A 61 4.15 3.59 2.70
CA PHE A 61 2.92 3.02 3.23
C PHE A 61 1.69 3.84 2.82
N GLU A 62 1.69 5.15 3.05
CA GLU A 62 0.50 5.99 2.88
C GLU A 62 0.15 6.25 1.41
N GLU A 63 1.15 6.53 0.58
CA GLU A 63 0.95 7.02 -0.78
C GLU A 63 1.03 5.92 -1.84
N LEU A 64 1.62 4.76 -1.53
CA LEU A 64 1.67 3.65 -2.47
C LEU A 64 0.81 2.48 -2.00
N ILE A 65 1.07 1.95 -0.80
CA ILE A 65 0.39 0.74 -0.31
C ILE A 65 -1.07 1.03 0.01
N GLN A 66 -1.33 2.01 0.88
CA GLN A 66 -2.66 2.41 1.31
C GLN A 66 -3.47 2.96 0.14
N GLN A 67 -2.87 3.77 -0.75
CA GLN A 67 -3.55 4.28 -1.94
C GLN A 67 -4.00 3.12 -2.85
N ARG A 68 -3.11 2.17 -3.17
CA ARG A 68 -3.45 1.02 -4.01
C ARG A 68 -4.58 0.17 -3.42
N ILE A 69 -4.56 -0.09 -2.12
CA ILE A 69 -5.63 -0.84 -1.46
C ILE A 69 -6.92 -0.02 -1.41
N THR A 70 -6.84 1.30 -1.24
CA THR A 70 -8.01 2.18 -1.30
C THR A 70 -8.67 2.13 -2.68
N GLU A 71 -7.89 2.17 -3.75
CA GLU A 71 -8.37 2.10 -5.13
C GLU A 71 -8.92 0.72 -5.51
N LEU A 72 -8.32 -0.35 -5.01
CA LEU A 72 -8.76 -1.73 -5.29
C LEU A 72 -9.96 -2.16 -4.44
N TRP A 73 -9.94 -1.88 -3.14
CA TRP A 73 -10.92 -2.40 -2.20
C TRP A 73 -11.94 -1.37 -1.73
N ILE A 74 -11.47 -0.19 -1.29
CA ILE A 74 -12.33 0.74 -0.55
C ILE A 74 -13.26 1.51 -1.48
N ASN A 75 -12.73 2.03 -2.59
CA ASN A 75 -13.51 2.84 -3.52
C ASN A 75 -14.55 1.98 -4.26
N PRO A 76 -14.19 0.84 -4.88
CA PRO A 76 -15.16 0.08 -5.69
C PRO A 76 -16.29 -0.51 -4.85
N LEU A 77 -16.01 -1.01 -3.64
CA LEU A 77 -17.03 -1.62 -2.77
C LEU A 77 -18.17 -0.68 -2.37
N LYS A 78 -17.99 0.64 -2.48
CA LYS A 78 -19.07 1.60 -2.22
C LYS A 78 -20.10 1.65 -3.34
N ASP A 79 -19.70 1.30 -4.56
CA ASP A 79 -20.50 1.48 -5.77
C ASP A 79 -21.16 0.18 -6.23
N PHE A 80 -20.73 -0.98 -5.71
CA PHE A 80 -21.36 -2.26 -6.00
C PHE A 80 -22.75 -2.37 -5.38
N LYS A 81 -23.73 -2.80 -6.19
CA LYS A 81 -25.08 -3.11 -5.72
C LYS A 81 -25.09 -4.41 -4.90
N ASP A 82 -24.43 -5.46 -5.40
CA ASP A 82 -24.14 -6.68 -4.65
C ASP A 82 -22.70 -6.62 -4.10
N PRO A 83 -22.51 -6.44 -2.78
CA PRO A 83 -21.18 -6.37 -2.19
C PRO A 83 -20.40 -7.69 -2.30
N LEU A 84 -21.04 -8.86 -2.41
CA LEU A 84 -20.35 -10.14 -2.60
C LEU A 84 -19.76 -10.24 -4.01
N GLU A 85 -20.52 -9.80 -5.03
CA GLU A 85 -20.02 -9.67 -6.39
C GLU A 85 -18.82 -8.71 -6.45
N GLY A 86 -18.90 -7.60 -5.71
CA GLY A 86 -17.81 -6.64 -5.58
C GLY A 86 -16.55 -7.28 -5.00
N ILE A 87 -16.66 -7.97 -3.85
CA ILE A 87 -15.53 -8.67 -3.22
C ILE A 87 -14.94 -9.71 -4.18
N TYR A 88 -15.77 -10.51 -4.84
CA TYR A 88 -15.33 -11.52 -5.79
C TYR A 88 -14.59 -10.89 -6.99
N THR A 89 -15.11 -9.80 -7.54
CA THR A 89 -14.48 -9.06 -8.64
C THR A 89 -13.11 -8.55 -8.25
N ILE A 90 -12.96 -8.01 -7.03
CA ILE A 90 -11.67 -7.53 -6.52
C ILE A 90 -10.68 -8.68 -6.38
N CYS A 91 -11.11 -9.83 -5.85
CA CYS A 91 -10.26 -11.02 -5.76
C CYS A 91 -9.75 -11.47 -7.14
N GLN A 92 -10.59 -11.46 -8.17
CA GLN A 92 -10.18 -11.77 -9.54
C GLN A 92 -9.22 -10.73 -10.13
N GLN A 93 -9.38 -9.46 -9.79
CA GLN A 93 -8.44 -8.41 -10.23
C GLN A 93 -7.07 -8.58 -9.59
N LEU A 94 -7.01 -9.00 -8.32
CA LEU A 94 -5.75 -9.28 -7.64
C LEU A 94 -4.95 -10.36 -8.38
N GLU A 95 -5.60 -11.47 -8.73
CA GLU A 95 -5.01 -12.58 -9.50
C GLU A 95 -4.40 -12.11 -10.83
N LYS A 96 -5.06 -11.18 -11.52
CA LYS A 96 -4.58 -10.64 -12.81
C LYS A 96 -3.50 -9.56 -12.66
N SER A 97 -3.42 -8.92 -11.50
CA SER A 97 -2.58 -7.73 -11.29
C SER A 97 -1.21 -8.04 -10.70
N TRP A 98 -1.01 -9.24 -10.17
CA TRP A 98 0.25 -9.66 -9.55
C TRP A 98 0.98 -10.60 -10.48
N ASP A 99 2.24 -10.28 -10.80
CA ASP A 99 3.12 -11.24 -11.46
C ASP A 99 3.61 -12.31 -10.47
N GLU A 100 4.32 -13.31 -10.99
CA GLU A 100 4.81 -14.45 -10.20
C GLU A 100 5.76 -14.01 -9.07
N GLU A 101 6.61 -12.99 -9.31
CA GLU A 101 7.53 -12.49 -8.28
C GLU A 101 6.75 -11.78 -7.16
N PHE A 102 5.79 -10.93 -7.52
CA PHE A 102 4.94 -10.21 -6.58
C PHE A 102 4.13 -11.19 -5.73
N PHE A 103 3.53 -12.21 -6.34
CA PHE A 103 2.75 -13.22 -5.64
C PHE A 103 3.62 -14.02 -4.66
N LYS A 104 4.85 -14.38 -5.05
CA LYS A 104 5.82 -15.05 -4.20
C LYS A 104 6.22 -14.22 -2.97
N LEU A 105 6.33 -12.90 -3.13
CA LEU A 105 6.63 -11.98 -2.02
C LEU A 105 5.43 -11.73 -1.11
N GLY A 106 4.21 -12.03 -1.56
CA GLY A 106 2.98 -11.86 -0.80
C GLY A 106 2.54 -10.39 -0.68
N CYS A 107 1.56 -10.15 0.19
CA CYS A 107 0.95 -8.83 0.35
C CYS A 107 1.91 -7.83 1.04
N PRO A 108 2.27 -6.69 0.40
CA PRO A 108 3.20 -5.72 0.98
C PRO A 108 2.67 -5.08 2.26
N LEU A 109 1.36 -4.86 2.38
CA LEU A 109 0.76 -4.35 3.62
C LEU A 109 0.94 -5.34 4.77
N ASN A 110 0.62 -6.62 4.55
CA ASN A 110 0.73 -7.64 5.59
C ASN A 110 2.18 -7.81 6.04
N ASN A 111 3.12 -7.86 5.10
CA ASN A 111 4.54 -8.01 5.41
C ASN A 111 5.04 -6.83 6.27
N LEU A 112 4.73 -5.59 5.85
CA LEU A 112 5.13 -4.39 6.58
C LEU A 112 4.47 -4.31 7.96
N ALA A 113 3.18 -4.68 8.05
CA ALA A 113 2.45 -4.71 9.31
C ALA A 113 3.08 -5.67 10.32
N GLN A 114 3.40 -6.90 9.90
CA GLN A 114 3.99 -7.92 10.76
C GLN A 114 5.42 -7.54 11.19
N GLU A 115 6.19 -6.93 10.29
CA GLU A 115 7.57 -6.53 10.57
C GLU A 115 7.66 -5.31 11.51
N MET A 116 6.90 -4.25 11.21
CA MET A 116 7.14 -2.94 11.81
C MET A 116 6.18 -2.58 12.95
N SER A 117 4.96 -3.10 12.98
CA SER A 117 4.01 -2.76 14.06
C SER A 117 4.51 -3.11 15.47
N PRO A 118 5.28 -4.19 15.71
CA PRO A 118 5.78 -4.50 17.04
C PRO A 118 6.92 -3.60 17.54
N ILE A 119 7.61 -2.90 16.63
CA ILE A 119 8.87 -2.21 16.93
C ILE A 119 8.87 -0.72 16.61
N ASP A 120 7.85 -0.23 15.89
CA ASP A 120 7.71 1.18 15.55
C ASP A 120 6.27 1.67 15.68
N GLU A 121 6.07 2.59 16.62
CA GLU A 121 4.75 3.12 16.98
C GLU A 121 4.10 3.94 15.85
N GLY A 122 4.91 4.58 15.01
CA GLY A 122 4.45 5.34 13.86
C GLY A 122 3.82 4.44 12.81
N PHE A 123 4.52 3.37 12.43
CA PHE A 123 3.98 2.33 11.55
C PHE A 123 2.75 1.66 12.17
N ARG A 124 2.84 1.25 13.45
CA ARG A 124 1.73 0.60 14.16
C ARG A 124 0.44 1.42 14.06
N THR A 125 0.52 2.70 14.39
CA THR A 125 -0.64 3.59 14.41
C THR A 125 -1.22 3.83 13.01
N ARG A 126 -0.37 4.09 12.01
CA ARG A 126 -0.81 4.30 10.62
C ARG A 126 -1.48 3.05 10.04
N ILE A 127 -0.89 1.88 10.27
CA ILE A 127 -1.40 0.59 9.80
C ILE A 127 -2.70 0.22 10.50
N ASP A 128 -2.79 0.35 11.82
CA ASP A 128 -4.04 0.06 12.54
C ASP A 128 -5.18 0.98 12.07
N ASN A 129 -4.94 2.29 11.99
CA ASN A 129 -5.92 3.23 11.46
C ASN A 129 -6.41 2.85 10.05
N PHE A 130 -5.49 2.42 9.19
CA PHE A 130 -5.85 1.96 7.85
C PHE A 130 -6.66 0.66 7.88
N PHE A 131 -6.28 -0.32 8.69
CA PHE A 131 -7.04 -1.57 8.86
C PHE A 131 -8.44 -1.31 9.42
N GLN A 132 -8.60 -0.42 10.40
CA GLN A 132 -9.93 -0.07 10.92
C GLN A 132 -10.80 0.54 9.82
N ARG A 133 -10.27 1.47 9.03
CA ARG A 133 -10.99 2.06 7.89
C ARG A 133 -11.39 1.01 6.85
N TRP A 134 -10.46 0.12 6.50
CA TRP A 134 -10.71 -0.92 5.50
C TRP A 134 -11.77 -1.91 5.98
N LYS A 135 -11.65 -2.42 7.22
CA LYS A 135 -12.66 -3.29 7.85
C LYS A 135 -14.03 -2.63 7.92
N ALA A 136 -14.10 -1.37 8.33
CA ALA A 136 -15.35 -0.62 8.40
C ALA A 136 -16.03 -0.51 7.03
N THR A 137 -15.25 -0.31 5.97
CA THR A 137 -15.78 -0.23 4.60
C THR A 137 -16.41 -1.56 4.17
N ILE A 138 -15.73 -2.69 4.42
CA ILE A 138 -16.27 -4.01 4.10
C ILE A 138 -17.53 -4.29 4.92
N ALA A 139 -17.49 -4.01 6.24
CA ALA A 139 -18.63 -4.22 7.12
C ALA A 139 -19.85 -3.38 6.70
N GLU A 140 -19.65 -2.14 6.29
CA GLU A 140 -20.72 -1.27 5.79
C GLU A 140 -21.32 -1.81 4.48
N ALA A 141 -20.47 -2.27 3.55
CA ALA A 141 -20.93 -2.86 2.29
C ALA A 141 -21.78 -4.11 2.53
N LEU A 142 -21.31 -5.03 3.39
CA LEU A 142 -22.05 -6.24 3.75
C LEU A 142 -23.38 -5.90 4.45
N LYS A 143 -23.39 -4.95 5.38
CA LYS A 143 -24.61 -4.49 6.05
C LYS A 143 -25.63 -3.91 5.07
N LYS A 144 -25.19 -3.15 4.06
CA LYS A 144 -26.07 -2.67 2.99
C LYS A 144 -26.66 -3.83 2.19
N GLY A 145 -25.85 -4.83 1.84
CA GLY A 145 -26.33 -6.04 1.17
C GLY A 145 -27.39 -6.79 1.99
N GLN A 146 -27.22 -6.88 3.31
CA GLN A 146 -28.23 -7.48 4.21
C GLN A 146 -29.52 -6.67 4.24
N GLN A 147 -29.42 -5.33 4.37
CA GLN A 147 -30.60 -4.44 4.38
C GLN A 147 -31.40 -4.48 3.08
N GLN A 148 -30.74 -4.77 1.96
CA GLN A 148 -31.37 -4.91 0.64
C GLN A 148 -31.89 -6.33 0.38
N GLY A 149 -31.69 -7.28 1.31
CA GLY A 149 -32.06 -8.68 1.15
C GLY A 149 -31.21 -9.44 0.13
N ILE A 150 -30.03 -8.92 -0.24
CA ILE A 150 -29.07 -9.58 -1.14
C ILE A 150 -28.25 -10.62 -0.36
N ILE A 151 -27.88 -10.29 0.88
CA ILE A 151 -27.16 -11.19 1.78
C ILE A 151 -28.12 -11.66 2.87
N ASP A 152 -28.18 -12.97 3.08
CA ASP A 152 -28.97 -13.55 4.17
C ASP A 152 -28.31 -13.26 5.53
N LEU A 153 -29.12 -12.97 6.55
CA LEU A 153 -28.67 -12.70 7.91
C LEU A 153 -28.31 -13.98 8.69
N ALA A 154 -28.63 -15.15 8.14
CA ALA A 154 -28.51 -16.45 8.80
C ALA A 154 -27.13 -17.13 8.65
N VAL A 155 -26.09 -16.41 8.20
CA VAL A 155 -24.69 -16.89 8.17
C VAL A 155 -23.91 -16.36 9.37
#